data_AF-A0A8T4JGE2-F1
#
_entry.id   AF-A0A8T4JGE2-F1
#
_cell.length_a   1.000
_cell.length_b   1.000
_cell.length_c   1.000
_cell.angle_alpha   90.00
_cell.angle_beta   90.00
_cell.angle_gamma   90.00
#
_symmetry.space_group_name_H-M   'P 1'
#
loop_
_entity.id
_entity.type
_entity.pdbx_description
1 polymer ?
#
loop_
_entity_poly.entity_id
_entity_poly.type
_entity_poly.pdbx_seq_one_letter_code
_entity_poly.pdbx_strand_id
1 'polypeptide(L)' 'MSKEVLKGTQKGPKKRVKANTITVKGTITHNQRIALQKLIGFLGSNEQDVVGKILTLWLYNEGFLKINEKGGK' A
#
# COMPACT_ATOMS: atom_id res chain seq x y z
N MET A 1 -5.17 -49.56 16.55
CA MET A 1 -5.01 -48.56 17.63
C MET A 1 -3.79 -47.70 17.29
N SER A 2 -3.96 -46.71 16.43
CA SER A 2 -2.86 -45.84 15.97
C SER A 2 -2.80 -44.59 16.85
N LYS A 3 -1.64 -44.34 17.45
CA LYS A 3 -1.39 -43.23 18.36
C LYS A 3 -1.47 -41.89 17.64
N GLU A 4 -2.55 -41.16 17.87
CA GLU A 4 -2.62 -39.73 17.62
C GLU A 4 -1.68 -39.01 18.60
N VAL A 5 -0.54 -38.54 18.10
CA VAL A 5 0.29 -37.57 18.82
C VAL A 5 0.09 -36.23 18.13
N LEU A 6 -0.82 -35.46 18.71
CA LEU A 6 -1.02 -34.03 18.53
C LEU A 6 0.32 -33.30 18.70
N LYS A 7 1.07 -33.12 17.60
CA LYS A 7 2.13 -32.09 17.57
C LYS A 7 1.46 -30.76 17.25
N GLY A 8 1.34 -29.97 18.31
CA GLY A 8 0.82 -28.61 18.27
C GLY A 8 1.42 -27.83 17.10
N THR A 9 0.54 -27.26 16.29
CA THR A 9 0.89 -26.30 15.26
C THR A 9 1.43 -25.07 15.96
N GLN A 10 2.76 -25.00 16.12
CA GLN A 10 3.44 -23.73 16.37
C GLN A 10 3.06 -22.79 15.22
N LYS A 11 2.14 -21.86 15.50
CA LYS A 11 1.87 -20.72 14.62
C LYS A 11 3.13 -19.86 14.63
N GLY A 12 4.07 -20.18 13.74
CA GLY A 12 5.17 -19.30 13.40
C GLY A 12 4.64 -17.92 13.00
N PRO A 13 5.44 -16.85 13.09
CA PRO A 13 5.00 -15.51 12.78
C PRO A 13 4.38 -15.50 11.39
N LYS A 14 3.10 -15.09 11.29
CA LYS A 14 2.39 -14.94 10.01
C LYS A 14 3.32 -14.21 9.05
N LYS A 15 3.80 -14.91 8.03
CA LYS A 15 4.68 -14.39 6.99
C LYS A 15 4.03 -13.10 6.48
N ARG A 16 4.61 -11.93 6.82
CA ARG A 16 4.09 -10.64 6.34
C ARG A 16 4.02 -10.75 4.83
N VAL A 17 2.82 -10.71 4.27
CA VAL A 17 2.60 -10.71 2.82
C VAL A 17 3.32 -9.46 2.34
N LYS A 18 4.45 -9.63 1.64
CA LYS A 18 5.15 -8.51 1.03
C LYS A 18 4.17 -7.88 0.05
N ALA A 19 3.95 -6.57 0.16
CA ALA A 19 3.14 -5.86 -0.81
C ALA A 19 3.76 -6.06 -2.21
N ASN A 20 2.94 -6.42 -3.18
CA ASN A 20 3.38 -6.49 -4.57
C ASN A 20 3.56 -5.06 -5.08
N THR A 21 4.81 -4.68 -5.34
CA THR A 21 5.17 -3.38 -5.87
C THR A 21 5.48 -3.48 -7.36
N ILE A 22 4.95 -2.55 -8.17
CA ILE A 22 5.26 -2.41 -9.59
C ILE A 22 5.97 -1.07 -9.79
N THR A 23 7.07 -1.06 -10.54
CA THR A 23 7.74 0.19 -10.91
C THR A 23 7.15 0.73 -12.21
N VAL A 24 6.69 1.98 -12.18
CA VAL A 24 6.15 2.69 -13.35
C VAL A 24 7.15 3.77 -13.76
N LYS A 25 7.47 3.86 -15.06
CA LYS A 25 8.26 4.97 -15.62
C LYS A 25 7.30 6.00 -16.22
N GLY A 26 7.49 7.27 -15.85
CA GLY A 26 6.71 8.39 -16.37
C GLY A 26 7.52 9.68 -16.34
N THR A 27 7.03 10.69 -17.05
CA THR A 27 7.67 12.01 -17.13
C THR A 27 6.86 13.00 -16.29
N ILE A 28 7.56 13.75 -15.45
CA ILE A 28 7.00 14.91 -14.73
C ILE A 28 7.87 16.12 -15.00
N THR A 29 7.27 17.30 -14.93
CA THR A 29 8.01 18.56 -15.03
C THR A 29 8.91 18.80 -13.82
N HIS A 30 9.93 19.63 -13.98
CA HIS A 30 10.83 20.00 -12.88
C HIS A 30 10.08 20.61 -11.68
N ASN A 31 9.10 21.48 -11.95
CA ASN A 31 8.28 22.12 -10.91
C ASN A 31 7.43 21.10 -10.13
N GLN A 32 6.84 20.11 -10.82
CA GLN A 32 6.12 19.02 -10.17
C GLN A 32 7.04 18.18 -9.28
N ARG A 33 8.27 17.92 -9.73
CA ARG A 33 9.27 17.21 -8.91
C ARG A 33 9.58 17.96 -7.61
N ILE A 34 9.80 19.28 -7.69
CA ILE A 34 10.06 20.10 -6.51
C ILE A 34 8.85 20.10 -5.57
N ALA A 35 7.64 20.26 -6.12
CA ALA A 35 6.40 20.25 -5.33
C ALA A 35 6.22 18.91 -4.59
N LEU A 36 6.47 17.78 -5.27
CA LEU A 36 6.44 16.45 -4.66
C LEU A 36 7.47 16.32 -3.54
N GLN A 37 8.72 16.74 -3.76
CA GLN A 37 9.76 16.67 -2.73
C GLN A 37 9.41 17.49 -1.48
N LYS A 38 8.86 18.69 -1.65
CA LYS A 38 8.37 19.51 -0.54
C LYS A 38 7.24 18.81 0.22
N LEU A 39 6.29 18.22 -0.50
CA LEU A 39 5.18 17.50 0.11
C LEU A 39 5.65 16.25 0.87
N ILE A 40 6.59 15.50 0.30
CA ILE A 40 7.21 14.33 0.95
C ILE A 40 7.90 14.74 2.26
N GLY A 41 8.69 15.82 2.21
CA GLY A 41 9.35 16.38 3.40
C GLY A 41 8.35 16.88 4.45
N PHE A 42 7.29 17.58 4.02
CA PHE A 42 6.24 18.09 4.92
C PHE A 42 5.47 16.96 5.63
N LEU A 43 5.14 15.88 4.91
CA LEU A 43 4.42 14.74 5.47
C LEU A 43 5.31 13.79 6.28
N GLY A 44 6.64 13.91 6.16
CA GLY A 44 7.59 13.00 6.82
C GLY A 44 7.43 11.54 6.38
N SER A 45 6.96 11.30 5.14
CA SER A 45 6.71 9.95 4.60
C SER A 45 7.62 9.63 3.42
N ASN A 46 7.57 8.41 2.92
CA ASN A 46 8.28 7.98 1.73
C ASN A 46 7.56 8.45 0.45
N GLU A 47 8.32 8.76 -0.60
CA GLU A 47 7.82 9.07 -1.94
C GLU A 47 6.76 8.08 -2.43
N GLN A 48 6.97 6.78 -2.27
CA GLN A 48 6.00 5.76 -2.72
C GLN A 48 4.64 5.88 -2.02
N ASP A 49 4.64 6.18 -0.72
CA ASP A 49 3.40 6.35 0.06
C ASP A 49 2.67 7.62 -0.36
N VAL A 50 3.40 8.73 -0.51
CA VAL A 50 2.83 10.02 -0.92
C VAL A 50 2.26 9.95 -2.34
N VAL A 51 3.03 9.41 -3.30
CA VAL A 51 2.58 9.23 -4.68
C VAL A 51 1.40 8.25 -4.73
N GLY A 52 1.44 7.17 -3.95
CA GLY A 52 0.32 6.23 -3.83
C GLY A 52 -0.97 6.88 -3.34
N LYS A 53 -0.89 7.76 -2.33
CA LYS A 53 -2.03 8.53 -1.83
C LYS A 53 -2.58 9.49 -2.87
N ILE A 54 -1.71 10.22 -3.59
CA ILE A 54 -2.10 11.13 -4.67
C ILE A 54 -2.84 10.36 -5.77
N LEU A 55 -2.29 9.24 -6.23
CA LEU A 55 -2.91 8.40 -7.25
C LEU A 55 -4.26 7.83 -6.78
N THR A 56 -4.33 7.37 -5.53
CA THR A 56 -5.56 6.84 -4.95
C THR A 56 -6.66 7.90 -4.90
N LEU A 57 -6.33 9.12 -4.46
CA LEU A 57 -7.26 10.25 -4.42
C LEU A 57 -7.73 10.63 -5.82
N TRP A 58 -6.82 10.73 -6.78
CA TRP A 58 -7.17 11.04 -8.16
C TRP A 58 -8.12 9.98 -8.76
N LEU A 59 -7.76 8.69 -8.65
CA LEU A 59 -8.59 7.60 -9.13
C LEU A 59 -9.96 7.53 -8.45
N TYR A 60 -10.04 7.87 -7.16
CA TYR A 60 -11.31 7.95 -6.44
C TYR A 60 -12.19 9.08 -7.00
N ASN A 61 -11.61 10.26 -7.19
CA ASN A 61 -12.34 11.42 -7.72
C ASN A 61 -12.84 11.20 -9.15
N GLU A 62 -12.06 10.52 -9.98
CA GLU A 62 -12.45 10.14 -11.34
C GLU A 62 -13.44 8.95 -11.38
N GLY A 63 -13.75 8.35 -10.23
CA GLY A 63 -14.69 7.22 -10.13
C GLY A 63 -14.10 5.86 -10.53
N PHE A 64 -12.80 5.78 -10.80
CA PHE A 64 -12.08 4.52 -11.05
C PHE A 64 -11.88 3.69 -9.79
N LEU A 65 -11.80 4.33 -8.63
CA LEU A 65 -11.85 3.67 -7.33
C LEU A 65 -13.15 4.01 -6.63
N LYS A 66 -13.90 2.97 -6.25
CA LYS A 66 -14.98 3.10 -5.28
C LYS A 66 -14.48 2.54 -3.96
N ILE A 67 -14.49 3.35 -2.91
CA ILE A 67 -14.26 2.83 -1.57
C ILE A 67 -15.45 1.92 -1.26
N ASN A 68 -15.24 0.61 -1.40
CA ASN A 68 -16.17 -0.34 -0.82
C ASN A 68 -16.03 -0.17 0.70
N GLU A 69 -16.99 0.50 1.33
CA GLU A 69 -17.19 0.47 2.78
C GLU A 69 -17.57 -0.96 3.21
N LYS A 70 -16.62 -1.91 3.13
CA LYS A 70 -16.76 -3.23 3.74
C LYS A 70 -16.11 -3.18 5.10
N GLY A 71 -16.79 -2.51 6.02
CA GLY A 71 -16.44 -2.45 7.45
C GLY A 71 -17.64 -2.29 8.38
N GLY A 72 -18.87 -2.39 7.89
CA GLY A 72 -20.10 -2.38 8.70
C GLY A 72 -20.89 -3.68 8.53
N LYS A 73 -20.46 -4.74 9.23
CA LYS A 73 -21.31 -5.84 9.68
C LYS A 73 -20.77 -6.35 11.01
#